data_AF-A0A535RB65-F1
#
_entry.id   AF-A0A535RB65-F1
#
_cell.length_a   1.000
_cell.length_b   1.000
_cell.length_c   1.000
_cell.angle_alpha   90.00
_cell.angle_beta   90.00
_cell.angle_gamma   90.00
#
_symmetry.space_group_name_H-M   'P 1'
#
loop_
_entity.id
_entity.type
_entity.pdbx_description
1 polymer ?
#
loop_
_entity_poly.entity_id
_entity_poly.type
_entity_poly.pdbx_seq_one_letter_code
_entity_poly.pdbx_strand_id
1 'polypeptide(L)'
;MARIEIASRLFVVLIAIVGALAVGQTLRDYRMSSLAPTEEPPSGALNGASSLAVSNRAYCEVLARLSPVSAPPLAIADLANGTKRLTSAEGGYVIDVPSSWLVQAGPFTTPMFGQVHMTSYDPSSIDQRALSAPGMLPPEAGIAVDLQIWRNPTGEAPDRYVDNVVHYHPDGVAALPGSYVTVAGQQAYQAAIQDEHRFQPGTGPLVVTRQTRLVWVVPTLRPDRYLVVIAQPGESALRHAVEDALKSLRVTKPVVSQMPVTHQRSEIFDQWLNGKSGPIPGRRVEAKLMTYAEAEAAMRGGHDHGLLRIDRDPDELFWLVAVSGGPDLPLPRGGPLRLGSGPPATPTPTAWMLYDMAATNERGEMTGMSLSSNGTWPPGFDAQPDLCH
;
A
#
# COMPACT_ATOMS: atom_id res chain seq x y z
N MET A 1 -12.48 -25.48 40.05
CA MET A 1 -12.06 -25.70 38.64
C MET A 1 -11.91 -24.40 37.84
N ALA A 2 -12.80 -23.41 37.97
CA ALA A 2 -12.72 -22.16 37.19
C ALA A 2 -11.48 -21.26 37.41
N ARG A 3 -10.77 -21.36 38.53
CA ARG A 3 -9.56 -20.53 38.80
C ARG A 3 -8.29 -21.04 38.11
N ILE A 4 -8.25 -22.30 37.67
CA ILE A 4 -7.07 -22.91 37.04
C ILE A 4 -7.06 -22.62 35.52
N GLU A 5 -8.23 -22.51 34.88
CA GLU A 5 -8.35 -22.15 33.46
C GLU A 5 -8.00 -20.68 33.16
N ILE A 6 -8.24 -19.76 34.10
CA ILE A 6 -7.90 -18.35 33.92
C ILE A 6 -6.37 -18.14 34.03
N ALA A 7 -5.73 -18.88 34.94
CA ALA A 7 -4.28 -18.83 35.10
C ALA A 7 -3.54 -19.42 33.89
N SER A 8 -4.05 -20.50 33.27
CA SER A 8 -3.42 -21.09 32.08
C SER A 8 -3.55 -20.18 30.85
N ARG A 9 -4.68 -19.50 30.67
CA ARG A 9 -4.87 -18.53 29.56
C ARG A 9 -3.98 -17.30 29.70
N LEU A 10 -3.82 -16.78 30.92
CA LEU A 10 -2.87 -15.68 31.19
C LEU A 10 -1.42 -16.10 30.93
N PHE A 11 -1.04 -17.34 31.25
CA PHE A 11 0.31 -17.85 31.02
C PHE A 11 0.63 -18.02 29.53
N VAL A 12 -0.33 -18.49 28.73
CA VAL A 12 -0.17 -18.62 27.26
C VAL A 12 -0.06 -17.25 26.59
N VAL A 13 -0.84 -16.26 27.02
CA VAL A 13 -0.74 -14.88 26.52
C VAL A 13 0.60 -14.25 26.90
N LEU A 14 1.09 -14.50 28.12
CA LEU A 14 2.39 -13.98 28.56
C LEU A 14 3.55 -14.58 27.76
N ILE A 15 3.51 -15.90 27.46
CA ILE A 15 4.52 -16.56 26.62
C ILE A 15 4.48 -16.02 25.18
N ALA A 16 3.30 -15.75 24.62
CA ALA A 16 3.17 -15.16 23.28
C ALA A 16 3.76 -13.74 23.21
N ILE A 17 3.55 -12.92 24.24
CA ILE A 17 4.10 -11.55 24.32
C ILE A 17 5.62 -11.59 24.51
N VAL A 18 6.13 -12.45 25.38
CA VAL A 18 7.58 -12.62 25.59
C VAL A 18 8.25 -13.18 24.33
N GLY A 19 7.60 -14.11 23.62
CA GLY A 19 8.07 -14.62 22.33
C GLY A 19 8.11 -13.55 21.25
N ALA A 20 7.08 -12.71 21.14
CA ALA A 20 7.05 -11.59 20.18
C ALA A 20 8.14 -10.53 20.48
N LEU A 21 8.40 -10.26 21.76
CA LEU A 21 9.48 -9.34 22.17
C LEU A 21 10.87 -9.92 21.90
N ALA A 22 11.09 -11.22 22.11
CA ALA A 22 12.36 -11.88 21.82
C ALA A 22 12.65 -11.97 20.31
N VAL A 23 11.64 -12.21 19.47
CA VAL A 23 11.76 -12.20 18.00
C VAL A 23 12.02 -10.78 17.49
N GLY A 24 11.36 -9.77 18.08
CA GLY A 24 11.61 -8.37 17.76
C GLY A 24 13.03 -7.89 18.10
N GLN A 25 13.61 -8.37 19.20
CA GLN A 25 14.99 -8.04 19.59
C GLN A 25 16.03 -8.75 18.74
N THR A 26 15.85 -10.04 18.43
CA THR A 26 16.78 -10.80 17.57
C THR A 26 16.83 -10.28 16.13
N LEU A 27 15.70 -9.78 15.58
CA LEU A 27 15.69 -9.11 14.27
C LEU A 27 16.43 -7.76 14.30
N ARG A 28 16.44 -7.06 15.45
CA ARG A 28 17.21 -5.83 15.65
C ARG A 28 18.71 -6.10 15.75
N ASP A 29 19.09 -7.17 16.44
CA ASP A 29 20.50 -7.56 16.64
C ASP A 29 21.13 -8.12 15.35
N TYR A 30 20.36 -8.81 14.50
CA TYR A 30 20.82 -9.22 13.17
C TYR A 30 21.05 -8.02 12.23
N ARG A 31 20.26 -6.95 12.38
CA ARG A 31 20.42 -5.72 11.59
C ARG A 31 21.62 -4.88 12.05
N MET A 32 22.00 -4.96 13.33
CA MET A 32 23.17 -4.24 13.87
C MET A 32 24.49 -5.03 13.77
N SER A 33 24.47 -6.36 13.65
CA SER A 33 25.69 -7.19 13.58
C SER A 33 26.36 -7.23 12.19
N SER A 34 25.80 -6.53 11.18
CA SER A 34 26.39 -6.42 9.84
C SER A 34 27.48 -5.34 9.73
N LEU A 35 27.86 -4.69 10.84
CA LEU A 35 28.90 -3.66 10.86
C LEU A 35 29.98 -4.03 11.88
N ALA A 36 31.08 -4.64 11.41
CA ALA A 36 32.34 -4.72 12.14
C ALA A 36 33.50 -4.96 11.13
N PRO A 37 34.77 -4.66 11.48
CA PRO A 37 35.32 -3.31 11.61
C PRO A 37 36.66 -3.17 10.84
N THR A 38 37.16 -1.95 10.59
CA THR A 38 38.59 -1.77 10.28
C THR A 38 39.14 -0.45 10.85
N GLU A 39 39.98 -0.63 11.88
CA GLU A 39 41.11 0.18 12.39
C GLU A 39 40.92 1.62 12.96
N GLU A 40 41.42 1.79 14.19
CA GLU A 40 41.65 2.99 15.01
C GLU A 40 43.20 3.20 15.17
N PRO A 41 43.73 4.30 15.77
CA PRO A 41 43.50 5.75 15.60
C PRO A 41 44.85 6.53 15.42
N PRO A 42 44.91 7.87 15.59
CA PRO A 42 45.47 8.32 16.86
C PRO A 42 44.74 9.50 17.54
N SER A 43 45.03 9.58 18.83
CA SER A 43 44.41 10.35 19.89
C SER A 43 44.63 11.87 19.83
N GLY A 44 43.61 12.60 20.30
CA GLY A 44 43.71 14.00 20.70
C GLY A 44 42.43 14.43 21.42
N ALA A 45 42.38 14.25 22.74
CA ALA A 45 41.31 14.76 23.59
C ALA A 45 41.44 16.28 23.78
N LEU A 46 40.31 17.00 23.86
CA LEU A 46 39.95 17.90 24.96
C LEU A 46 38.66 18.69 24.65
N ASN A 47 37.67 18.51 25.53
CA ASN A 47 36.72 19.48 26.08
C ASN A 47 35.66 20.16 25.21
N GLY A 48 34.42 20.07 25.68
CA GLY A 48 33.42 21.12 25.50
C GLY A 48 32.01 20.59 25.28
N ALA A 49 31.23 20.50 26.35
CA ALA A 49 29.79 20.27 26.28
C ALA A 49 29.11 21.33 25.40
N SER A 50 28.80 20.99 24.15
CA SER A 50 27.88 21.68 23.22
C SER A 50 27.78 20.89 21.91
N SER A 51 27.14 19.73 21.88
CA SER A 51 26.96 19.00 20.60
C SER A 51 25.77 18.04 20.51
N LEU A 52 24.85 18.02 21.48
CA LEU A 52 23.67 17.14 21.41
C LEU A 52 22.54 17.65 20.50
N ALA A 53 22.75 18.75 19.76
CA ALA A 53 21.78 19.27 18.77
C ALA A 53 22.25 19.11 17.31
N VAL A 54 23.44 18.56 17.05
CA VAL A 54 24.04 18.53 15.70
C VAL A 54 24.05 17.12 15.08
N SER A 55 23.72 16.06 15.83
CA SER A 55 23.69 14.70 15.29
C SER A 55 22.40 14.33 14.54
N ASN A 56 21.28 15.03 14.78
CA ASN A 56 19.96 14.56 14.32
C ASN A 56 19.44 15.28 13.06
N ARG A 57 19.86 16.52 12.79
CA ARG A 57 19.63 17.18 11.47
C ARG A 57 20.39 16.49 10.34
N ALA A 58 21.51 15.83 10.66
CA ALA A 58 22.41 15.25 9.68
C ALA A 58 21.76 14.15 8.83
N TYR A 59 20.83 13.35 9.37
CA TYR A 59 20.23 12.25 8.61
C TYR A 59 19.22 12.71 7.55
N CYS A 60 18.36 13.68 7.89
CA CYS A 60 17.45 14.30 6.92
C CYS A 60 18.23 15.06 5.82
N GLU A 61 19.28 15.80 6.19
CA GLU A 61 20.15 16.47 5.21
C GLU A 61 20.93 15.48 4.33
N VAL A 62 21.28 14.31 4.85
CA VAL A 62 21.91 13.22 4.07
C VAL A 62 20.90 12.60 3.11
N LEU A 63 19.67 12.32 3.54
CA LEU A 63 18.60 11.81 2.67
C LEU A 63 18.20 12.82 1.58
N ALA A 64 18.29 14.12 1.87
CA ALA A 64 18.10 15.19 0.87
C ALA A 64 19.21 15.26 -0.19
N ARG A 65 20.38 14.67 0.07
CA ARG A 65 21.54 14.65 -0.85
C ARG A 65 21.63 13.37 -1.69
N LEU A 66 20.66 12.46 -1.57
CA LEU A 66 20.64 11.24 -2.37
C LEU A 66 20.54 11.59 -3.86
N SER A 67 21.35 10.90 -4.68
CA SER A 67 21.16 10.95 -6.13
C SER A 67 19.87 10.19 -6.48
N PRO A 68 18.92 10.81 -7.20
CA PRO A 68 17.66 10.17 -7.50
C PRO A 68 17.88 8.93 -8.37
N VAL A 69 17.32 7.81 -7.94
CA VAL A 69 17.17 6.58 -8.72
C VAL A 69 15.69 6.36 -8.91
N SER A 70 15.21 6.45 -10.14
CA SER A 70 13.81 6.15 -10.47
C SER A 70 13.74 4.82 -11.20
N ALA A 71 12.78 3.97 -10.83
CA ALA A 71 12.48 2.78 -11.62
C ALA A 71 12.07 3.20 -13.04
N PRO A 72 12.62 2.57 -14.09
CA PRO A 72 12.15 2.80 -15.46
C PRO A 72 10.64 2.55 -15.56
N PRO A 73 9.92 3.33 -16.39
CA PRO A 73 8.50 3.07 -16.64
C PRO A 73 8.32 1.69 -17.28
N LEU A 74 7.07 1.22 -17.29
CA LEU A 74 6.70 -0.02 -17.98
C LEU A 74 7.23 -0.01 -19.42
N ALA A 75 8.15 -0.95 -19.72
CA ALA A 75 8.70 -1.09 -21.06
C ALA A 75 7.89 -2.12 -21.84
N ILE A 76 7.53 -1.76 -23.08
CA ILE A 76 6.78 -2.60 -24.01
C ILE A 76 7.61 -2.76 -25.28
N ALA A 77 7.98 -4.00 -25.61
CA ALA A 77 8.74 -4.32 -26.81
C ALA A 77 8.00 -5.34 -27.67
N ASP A 78 7.73 -5.01 -28.93
CA ASP A 78 7.22 -5.98 -29.90
C ASP A 78 8.31 -7.02 -30.21
N LEU A 79 7.95 -8.31 -30.12
CA LEU A 79 8.86 -9.42 -30.40
C LEU A 79 8.76 -9.92 -31.85
N ALA A 80 7.93 -9.29 -32.68
CA ALA A 80 7.72 -9.62 -34.11
C ALA A 80 7.29 -11.09 -34.36
N ASN A 81 6.70 -11.73 -33.36
CA ASN A 81 6.24 -13.12 -33.41
C ASN A 81 4.76 -13.27 -33.01
N GLY A 82 4.00 -12.18 -33.05
CA GLY A 82 2.61 -12.12 -32.57
C GLY A 82 2.47 -11.86 -31.06
N THR A 83 3.57 -11.63 -30.34
CA THR A 83 3.58 -11.24 -28.93
C THR A 83 4.39 -9.97 -28.70
N LYS A 84 4.14 -9.32 -27.57
CA LYS A 84 4.94 -8.22 -27.05
C LYS A 84 5.39 -8.56 -25.64
N ARG A 85 6.61 -8.13 -25.30
CA ARG A 85 7.20 -8.26 -23.98
C ARG A 85 6.88 -7.04 -23.14
N LEU A 86 6.32 -7.27 -21.97
CA LEU A 86 6.12 -6.28 -20.93
C LEU A 86 7.19 -6.47 -19.86
N THR A 87 7.87 -5.38 -19.49
CA THR A 87 8.88 -5.39 -18.42
C THR A 87 8.53 -4.33 -17.39
N SER A 88 8.17 -4.77 -16.19
CA SER A 88 7.93 -3.91 -15.03
C SER A 88 9.17 -3.94 -14.14
N ALA A 89 10.01 -2.91 -14.24
CA ALA A 89 11.20 -2.79 -13.41
C ALA A 89 10.86 -2.61 -11.94
N GLU A 90 9.84 -1.81 -11.65
CA GLU A 90 9.32 -1.56 -10.30
C GLU A 90 8.63 -2.79 -9.70
N GLY A 91 7.79 -3.47 -10.47
CA GLY A 91 7.11 -4.70 -10.05
C GLY A 91 8.01 -5.94 -10.02
N GLY A 92 9.18 -5.89 -10.66
CA GLY A 92 10.12 -7.01 -10.70
C GLY A 92 9.60 -8.21 -11.51
N TYR A 93 9.04 -7.96 -12.70
CA TYR A 93 8.61 -9.05 -13.59
C TYR A 93 8.73 -8.72 -15.07
N VAL A 94 8.77 -9.78 -15.87
CA VAL A 94 8.71 -9.76 -17.33
C VAL A 94 7.69 -10.79 -17.80
N ILE A 95 6.81 -10.42 -18.73
CA ILE A 95 5.81 -11.31 -19.32
C ILE A 95 5.63 -11.03 -20.81
N ASP A 96 5.45 -12.08 -21.60
CA ASP A 96 5.11 -11.97 -23.02
C ASP A 96 3.59 -12.19 -23.17
N VAL A 97 2.91 -11.29 -23.88
CA VAL A 97 1.46 -11.31 -24.08
C VAL A 97 1.12 -11.10 -25.55
N PRO A 98 -0.08 -11.51 -26.04
CA PRO A 98 -0.47 -11.29 -27.43
C PRO A 98 -0.31 -9.82 -27.84
N SER A 99 0.25 -9.57 -29.03
CA SER A 99 0.49 -8.20 -29.51
C SER A 99 -0.81 -7.43 -29.70
N SER A 100 -1.92 -8.13 -30.01
CA SER A 100 -3.26 -7.58 -30.19
C SER A 100 -3.93 -7.07 -28.91
N TRP A 101 -3.45 -7.43 -27.72
CA TRP A 101 -4.05 -6.98 -26.46
C TRP A 101 -3.69 -5.51 -26.18
N LEU A 102 -4.61 -4.75 -25.61
CA LEU A 102 -4.30 -3.41 -25.12
C LEU A 102 -3.64 -3.52 -23.75
N VAL A 103 -2.69 -2.63 -23.46
CA VAL A 103 -1.90 -2.64 -22.23
C VAL A 103 -1.83 -1.23 -21.66
N GLN A 104 -2.08 -1.11 -20.37
CA GLN A 104 -2.03 0.12 -19.62
C GLN A 104 -1.25 -0.09 -18.31
N ALA A 105 -0.48 0.93 -17.90
CA ALA A 105 0.14 0.94 -16.58
C ALA A 105 -0.94 1.19 -15.52
N GLY A 106 -1.32 0.13 -14.81
CA GLY A 106 -2.43 0.11 -13.85
C GLY A 106 -3.84 0.09 -14.47
N PRO A 107 -4.86 -0.35 -13.71
CA PRO A 107 -6.28 -0.33 -14.10
C PRO A 107 -6.91 1.07 -14.15
N PHE A 108 -6.19 2.13 -13.75
CA PHE A 108 -6.65 3.52 -13.76
C PHE A 108 -5.71 4.38 -14.61
N THR A 109 -6.14 5.61 -14.94
CA THR A 109 -5.34 6.55 -15.75
C THR A 109 -4.05 7.02 -15.08
N THR A 110 -3.87 6.73 -13.79
CA THR A 110 -2.64 6.98 -13.03
C THR A 110 -1.80 5.70 -12.95
N PRO A 111 -0.50 5.74 -13.30
CA PRO A 111 0.40 4.60 -13.11
C PRO A 111 0.39 4.15 -11.64
N MET A 112 0.19 2.85 -11.41
CA MET A 112 0.24 2.25 -10.07
C MET A 112 1.48 1.36 -9.92
N PHE A 113 2.04 1.33 -8.73
CA PHE A 113 3.34 0.72 -8.40
C PHE A 113 3.54 -0.67 -9.02
N GLY A 114 4.32 -0.74 -10.10
CA GLY A 114 4.62 -1.97 -10.82
C GLY A 114 3.42 -2.72 -11.41
N GLN A 115 2.23 -2.13 -11.48
CA GLN A 115 1.00 -2.81 -11.91
C GLN A 115 0.70 -2.63 -13.39
N VAL A 116 0.03 -3.61 -13.99
CA VAL A 116 -0.38 -3.59 -15.40
C VAL A 116 -1.82 -4.07 -15.53
N HIS A 117 -2.59 -3.37 -16.36
CA HIS A 117 -3.91 -3.79 -16.82
C HIS A 117 -3.86 -4.12 -18.31
N MET A 118 -4.49 -5.21 -18.71
CA MET A 118 -4.52 -5.66 -20.10
C MET A 118 -5.91 -6.10 -20.51
N THR A 119 -6.29 -5.84 -21.75
CA THR A 119 -7.57 -6.30 -22.31
C THR A 119 -7.39 -6.88 -23.70
N SER A 120 -8.15 -7.93 -24.02
CA SER A 120 -8.19 -8.51 -25.36
C SER A 120 -9.11 -7.74 -26.33
N TYR A 121 -9.73 -6.67 -25.85
CA TYR A 121 -10.73 -5.85 -26.53
C TYR A 121 -10.45 -4.37 -26.26
N ASP A 122 -11.02 -3.47 -27.06
CA ASP A 122 -10.95 -2.03 -26.82
C ASP A 122 -12.05 -1.60 -25.82
N PRO A 123 -11.71 -1.19 -24.59
CA PRO A 123 -12.69 -0.75 -23.60
C PRO A 123 -13.52 0.45 -24.07
N SER A 124 -12.96 1.30 -24.95
CA SER A 124 -13.64 2.48 -25.47
C SER A 124 -14.72 2.15 -26.51
N SER A 125 -14.63 0.97 -27.13
CA SER A 125 -15.60 0.47 -28.09
C SER A 125 -16.83 -0.19 -27.46
N ILE A 126 -16.81 -0.39 -26.13
CA ILE A 126 -17.92 -1.00 -25.40
C ILE A 126 -19.05 0.03 -25.29
N ASP A 127 -20.21 -0.30 -25.83
CA ASP A 127 -21.41 0.49 -25.58
C ASP A 127 -21.85 0.32 -24.12
N GLN A 128 -21.40 1.25 -23.28
CA GLN A 128 -21.73 1.31 -21.87
C GLN A 128 -23.25 1.44 -21.61
N ARG A 129 -24.04 1.88 -22.61
CA ARG A 129 -25.51 1.99 -22.50
C ARG A 129 -26.23 0.69 -22.83
N ALA A 130 -25.62 -0.19 -23.62
CA ALA A 130 -26.14 -1.51 -23.95
C ALA A 130 -25.88 -2.53 -22.81
N LEU A 131 -24.92 -2.25 -21.93
CA LEU A 131 -24.73 -3.01 -20.70
C LEU A 131 -25.77 -2.59 -19.66
N SER A 132 -26.56 -3.54 -19.17
CA SER A 132 -27.47 -3.35 -18.02
C SER A 132 -26.74 -2.93 -16.74
N ALA A 133 -25.41 -3.06 -16.72
CA ALA A 133 -24.51 -2.55 -15.69
C ALA A 133 -23.17 -2.07 -16.33
N PRO A 134 -23.02 -0.76 -16.62
CA PRO A 134 -21.80 -0.24 -17.23
C PRO A 134 -20.56 -0.48 -16.36
N GLY A 135 -19.47 -0.96 -16.98
CA GLY A 135 -18.18 -1.16 -16.31
C GLY A 135 -18.09 -2.41 -15.44
N MET A 136 -19.14 -3.25 -15.38
CA MET A 136 -19.14 -4.43 -14.50
C MET A 136 -18.69 -5.73 -15.16
N LEU A 137 -18.67 -5.81 -16.50
CA LEU A 137 -18.30 -7.03 -17.21
C LEU A 137 -17.45 -6.70 -18.44
N PRO A 138 -16.41 -7.48 -18.73
CA PRO A 138 -15.80 -7.49 -20.05
C PRO A 138 -16.84 -7.96 -21.11
N PRO A 139 -16.67 -7.60 -22.40
CA PRO A 139 -17.53 -8.09 -23.47
C PRO A 139 -17.60 -9.63 -23.46
N GLU A 140 -18.70 -10.21 -23.94
CA GLU A 140 -18.90 -11.67 -23.96
C GLU A 140 -17.75 -12.45 -24.65
N ALA A 141 -17.04 -11.81 -25.58
CA ALA A 141 -15.89 -12.39 -26.29
C ALA A 141 -14.51 -11.95 -25.75
N GLY A 142 -14.46 -11.18 -24.65
CA GLY A 142 -13.27 -10.53 -24.13
C GLY A 142 -12.69 -11.16 -22.86
N ILE A 143 -11.47 -10.75 -22.49
CA ILE A 143 -10.88 -10.97 -21.18
C ILE A 143 -10.06 -9.74 -20.76
N ALA A 144 -10.11 -9.42 -19.47
CA ALA A 144 -9.24 -8.46 -18.82
C ALA A 144 -8.28 -9.19 -17.87
N VAL A 145 -7.02 -8.76 -17.83
CA VAL A 145 -5.98 -9.34 -16.98
C VAL A 145 -5.24 -8.23 -16.24
N ASP A 146 -5.20 -8.33 -14.93
CA ASP A 146 -4.46 -7.43 -14.05
C ASP A 146 -3.25 -8.16 -13.45
N LEU A 147 -2.09 -7.52 -13.48
CA LEU A 147 -0.90 -7.91 -12.73
C LEU A 147 -0.68 -6.87 -11.65
N GLN A 148 -0.78 -7.28 -10.39
CA GLN A 148 -0.76 -6.38 -9.25
C GLN A 148 0.24 -6.85 -8.19
N ILE A 149 0.94 -5.93 -7.54
CA ILE A 149 1.82 -6.26 -6.41
C ILE A 149 1.04 -6.05 -5.11
N TRP A 150 1.00 -7.08 -4.25
CA TRP A 150 0.26 -7.05 -2.99
C TRP A 150 1.19 -7.35 -1.81
N ARG A 151 0.96 -6.73 -0.65
CA ARG A 151 1.76 -6.88 0.57
C ARG A 151 1.49 -8.23 1.24
N ASN A 152 2.55 -8.94 1.63
CA ASN A 152 2.50 -10.14 2.46
C ASN A 152 3.53 -10.03 3.61
N PRO A 153 3.38 -9.05 4.52
CA PRO A 153 4.39 -8.78 5.55
C PRO A 153 4.53 -9.91 6.57
N THR A 154 3.50 -10.75 6.72
CA THR A 154 3.47 -11.89 7.63
C THR A 154 4.07 -13.15 7.03
N GLY A 155 4.42 -13.14 5.74
CA GLY A 155 4.96 -14.32 5.04
C GLY A 155 3.93 -15.45 4.92
N GLU A 156 2.65 -15.11 4.79
CA GLU A 156 1.58 -16.09 4.66
C GLU A 156 1.73 -16.91 3.37
N ALA A 157 1.43 -18.21 3.45
CA ALA A 157 1.50 -19.12 2.31
C ALA A 157 0.48 -18.73 1.22
N PRO A 158 0.79 -18.95 -0.08
CA PRO A 158 -0.06 -18.47 -1.18
C PRO A 158 -1.52 -18.94 -1.15
N ASP A 159 -1.78 -20.17 -0.69
CA ASP A 159 -3.13 -20.74 -0.55
C ASP A 159 -3.94 -20.00 0.51
N ARG A 160 -3.39 -19.85 1.72
CA ARG A 160 -4.04 -19.12 2.81
C ARG A 160 -4.19 -17.64 2.48
N TYR A 161 -3.22 -17.06 1.77
CA TYR A 161 -3.28 -15.67 1.32
C TYR A 161 -4.45 -15.43 0.35
N VAL A 162 -4.80 -16.39 -0.51
CA VAL A 162 -6.01 -16.29 -1.33
C VAL A 162 -7.25 -16.23 -0.44
N ASP A 163 -7.39 -17.13 0.52
CA ASP A 163 -8.57 -17.23 1.39
C ASP A 163 -8.70 -16.01 2.32
N ASN A 164 -7.59 -15.56 2.90
CA ASN A 164 -7.57 -14.52 3.94
C ASN A 164 -7.48 -13.10 3.40
N VAL A 165 -7.00 -12.91 2.17
CA VAL A 165 -6.73 -11.58 1.61
C VAL A 165 -7.38 -11.39 0.25
N VAL A 166 -7.08 -12.24 -0.73
CA VAL A 166 -7.50 -11.99 -2.12
C VAL A 166 -9.00 -12.21 -2.33
N HIS A 167 -9.59 -13.13 -1.58
CA HIS A 167 -11.02 -13.43 -1.62
C HIS A 167 -11.88 -12.27 -1.11
N TYR A 168 -11.45 -11.55 -0.07
CA TYR A 168 -12.21 -10.49 0.61
C TYR A 168 -12.41 -9.18 -0.19
N HIS A 169 -12.30 -9.26 -1.52
CA HIS A 169 -12.76 -8.18 -2.39
C HIS A 169 -14.26 -7.91 -2.15
N PRO A 170 -14.75 -6.65 -2.26
CA PRO A 170 -16.16 -6.32 -1.94
C PRO A 170 -17.22 -7.17 -2.65
N ASP A 171 -16.89 -7.68 -3.84
CA ASP A 171 -17.77 -8.50 -4.67
C ASP A 171 -17.55 -10.01 -4.48
N GLY A 172 -16.52 -10.44 -3.73
CA GLY A 172 -16.17 -11.84 -3.56
C GLY A 172 -17.19 -12.60 -2.71
N VAL A 173 -17.84 -13.60 -3.30
CA VAL A 173 -18.87 -14.43 -2.61
C VAL A 173 -18.32 -15.77 -2.15
N ALA A 174 -17.46 -16.40 -2.95
CA ALA A 174 -16.82 -17.65 -2.58
C ALA A 174 -15.48 -17.85 -3.29
N ALA A 175 -14.45 -18.27 -2.54
CA ALA A 175 -13.26 -18.87 -3.12
C ALA A 175 -13.53 -20.36 -3.42
N LEU A 176 -13.32 -20.78 -4.67
CA LEU A 176 -13.40 -22.18 -5.08
C LEU A 176 -12.05 -22.87 -4.79
N PRO A 177 -12.04 -24.19 -4.54
CA PRO A 177 -10.81 -24.93 -4.30
C PRO A 177 -9.77 -24.70 -5.42
N GLY A 178 -8.59 -24.25 -5.02
CA GLY A 178 -7.46 -24.03 -5.90
C GLY A 178 -6.44 -25.17 -5.87
N SER A 179 -5.31 -24.95 -6.53
CA SER A 179 -4.18 -25.89 -6.55
C SER A 179 -2.85 -25.17 -6.69
N TYR A 180 -1.79 -25.82 -6.21
CA TYR A 180 -0.44 -25.35 -6.44
C TYR A 180 0.01 -25.64 -7.87
N VAL A 181 0.60 -24.63 -8.51
CA VAL A 181 1.13 -24.67 -9.88
C VAL A 181 2.55 -24.11 -9.89
N THR A 182 3.30 -24.38 -10.96
CA THR A 182 4.61 -23.74 -11.17
C THR A 182 4.47 -22.57 -12.12
N VAL A 183 4.79 -21.36 -11.66
CA VAL A 183 4.78 -20.14 -12.47
C VAL A 183 6.09 -19.41 -12.22
N ALA A 184 6.76 -18.96 -13.28
CA ALA A 184 8.07 -18.29 -13.18
C ALA A 184 9.13 -19.08 -12.38
N GLY A 185 9.06 -20.41 -12.40
CA GLY A 185 9.93 -21.29 -11.61
C GLY A 185 9.66 -21.30 -10.09
N GLN A 186 8.60 -20.63 -9.64
CA GLN A 186 8.16 -20.58 -8.24
C GLN A 186 6.90 -21.44 -8.05
N GLN A 187 6.73 -21.98 -6.85
CA GLN A 187 5.48 -22.61 -6.44
C GLN A 187 4.43 -21.51 -6.16
N ALA A 188 3.50 -21.35 -7.09
CA ALA A 188 2.41 -20.40 -7.02
C ALA A 188 1.11 -21.14 -6.68
N TYR A 189 0.09 -20.40 -6.22
CA TYR A 189 -1.25 -20.97 -6.01
C TYR A 189 -2.24 -20.36 -7.00
N GLN A 190 -3.00 -21.22 -7.67
CA GLN A 190 -4.06 -20.85 -8.59
C GLN A 190 -5.41 -21.18 -7.96
N ALA A 191 -6.34 -20.22 -7.99
CA ALA A 191 -7.71 -20.40 -7.55
C ALA A 191 -8.70 -19.71 -8.48
N ALA A 192 -9.97 -20.03 -8.30
CA ALA A 192 -11.08 -19.32 -8.92
C ALA A 192 -11.93 -18.69 -7.80
N ILE A 193 -12.35 -17.46 -7.99
CA ILE A 193 -13.20 -16.76 -7.02
C ILE A 193 -14.48 -16.36 -7.75
N GLN A 194 -15.62 -16.71 -7.15
CA GLN A 194 -16.93 -16.30 -7.62
C GLN A 194 -17.21 -14.91 -7.04
N ASP A 195 -17.30 -13.94 -7.94
CA ASP A 195 -17.71 -12.58 -7.62
C ASP A 195 -19.21 -12.40 -7.96
N GLU A 196 -19.89 -11.58 -7.17
CA GLU A 196 -21.26 -11.14 -7.42
C GLU A 196 -21.31 -9.62 -7.43
N HIS A 197 -21.38 -9.07 -8.64
CA HIS A 197 -21.49 -7.63 -8.84
C HIS A 197 -22.95 -7.20 -8.73
N ARG A 198 -23.18 -6.12 -7.99
CA ARG A 198 -24.52 -5.57 -7.71
C ARG A 198 -24.59 -4.13 -8.17
N PHE A 199 -25.45 -3.84 -9.13
CA PHE A 199 -25.67 -2.50 -9.67
C PHE A 199 -27.13 -2.09 -9.53
N GLN A 200 -27.38 -0.92 -8.94
CA GLN A 200 -28.72 -0.36 -8.79
C GLN A 200 -28.86 0.85 -9.71
N PRO A 201 -29.52 0.72 -10.89
CA PRO A 201 -29.85 1.85 -11.73
C PRO A 201 -30.76 2.83 -10.97
N GLY A 202 -30.63 4.13 -11.24
CA GLY A 202 -31.40 5.18 -10.55
C GLY A 202 -32.92 5.05 -10.70
N THR A 203 -33.41 4.36 -11.73
CA THR A 203 -34.84 4.18 -12.02
C THR A 203 -35.21 2.72 -12.37
N GLY A 204 -34.37 1.75 -12.02
CA GLY A 204 -34.55 0.33 -12.40
C GLY A 204 -34.50 -0.63 -11.20
N PRO A 205 -34.71 -1.93 -11.40
CA PRO A 205 -34.45 -2.95 -10.38
C PRO A 205 -32.94 -3.16 -10.17
N LEU A 206 -32.56 -3.70 -9.02
CA LEU A 206 -31.20 -4.17 -8.76
C LEU A 206 -30.80 -5.22 -9.82
N VAL A 207 -29.69 -4.97 -10.51
CA VAL A 207 -29.04 -5.91 -11.43
C VAL A 207 -27.95 -6.63 -10.65
N VAL A 208 -28.03 -7.96 -10.64
CA VAL A 208 -27.03 -8.83 -10.01
C VAL A 208 -26.40 -9.68 -11.10
N THR A 209 -25.08 -9.66 -11.20
CA THR A 209 -24.33 -10.52 -12.12
C THR A 209 -23.27 -11.31 -11.38
N ARG A 210 -23.11 -12.57 -11.76
CA ARG A 210 -22.07 -13.45 -11.23
C ARG A 210 -21.02 -13.71 -12.27
N GLN A 211 -19.76 -13.65 -11.86
CA GLN A 211 -18.62 -13.87 -12.72
C GLN A 211 -17.53 -14.59 -11.93
N THR A 212 -16.75 -15.43 -12.60
CA THR A 212 -15.55 -15.98 -12.00
C THR A 212 -14.36 -15.09 -12.36
N ARG A 213 -13.52 -14.77 -11.37
CA ARG A 213 -12.15 -14.33 -11.61
C ARG A 213 -11.18 -15.46 -11.34
N LEU A 214 -10.22 -15.66 -12.24
CA LEU A 214 -9.11 -16.57 -12.03
C LEU A 214 -7.97 -15.80 -11.38
N VAL A 215 -7.36 -16.39 -10.36
CA VAL A 215 -6.31 -15.76 -9.58
C VAL A 215 -5.09 -16.67 -9.52
N TRP A 216 -3.91 -16.09 -9.73
CA TRP A 216 -2.62 -16.70 -9.42
C TRP A 216 -1.88 -15.83 -8.42
N VAL A 217 -1.46 -16.40 -7.29
CA VAL A 217 -0.59 -15.77 -6.31
C VAL A 217 0.81 -16.30 -6.49
N VAL A 218 1.69 -15.46 -7.04
CA VAL A 218 3.06 -15.82 -7.45
C VAL A 218 4.07 -15.17 -6.50
N PRO A 219 4.94 -15.96 -5.82
CA PRO A 219 6.05 -15.41 -5.03
C PRO A 219 6.94 -14.48 -5.85
N THR A 220 7.31 -13.33 -5.27
CA THR A 220 8.27 -12.41 -5.88
C THR A 220 9.67 -12.61 -5.30
N LEU A 221 10.69 -11.93 -5.84
CA LEU A 221 12.01 -11.87 -5.21
C LEU A 221 12.05 -10.93 -4.00
N ARG A 222 10.92 -10.33 -3.61
CA ARG A 222 10.70 -9.67 -2.32
C ARG A 222 9.78 -10.54 -1.46
N PRO A 223 10.28 -11.10 -0.34
CA PRO A 223 9.52 -12.09 0.45
C PRO A 223 8.28 -11.51 1.14
N ASP A 224 8.22 -10.18 1.31
CA ASP A 224 7.10 -9.43 1.87
C ASP A 224 6.01 -9.11 0.84
N ARG A 225 6.06 -9.67 -0.38
CA ARG A 225 5.16 -9.32 -1.49
C ARG A 225 4.83 -10.49 -2.39
N TYR A 226 3.61 -10.46 -2.92
CA TYR A 226 3.15 -11.34 -4.00
C TYR A 226 2.87 -10.54 -5.27
N LEU A 227 3.13 -11.18 -6.42
CA LEU A 227 2.55 -10.79 -7.70
C LEU A 227 1.23 -11.56 -7.83
N VAL A 228 0.12 -10.83 -7.78
CA VAL A 228 -1.23 -11.36 -7.94
C VAL A 228 -1.68 -11.09 -9.36
N VAL A 229 -1.92 -12.17 -10.10
CA VAL A 229 -2.47 -12.13 -11.46
C VAL A 229 -3.95 -12.42 -11.38
N ILE A 230 -4.79 -11.53 -11.90
CA ILE A 230 -6.24 -11.66 -11.90
C ILE A 230 -6.72 -11.64 -13.34
N ALA A 231 -7.50 -12.64 -13.76
CA ALA A 231 -8.08 -12.69 -15.10
C ALA A 231 -9.60 -12.86 -15.03
N GLN A 232 -10.33 -12.03 -15.78
CA GLN A 232 -11.78 -11.96 -15.73
C GLN A 232 -12.39 -11.68 -17.13
N PRO A 233 -13.41 -12.43 -17.57
CA PRO A 233 -14.06 -13.55 -16.89
C PRO A 233 -13.23 -14.83 -16.99
N GLY A 234 -13.31 -15.66 -15.96
CA GLY A 234 -12.68 -16.97 -15.93
C GLY A 234 -13.32 -17.96 -16.92
N GLU A 235 -14.56 -17.71 -17.32
CA GLU A 235 -15.31 -18.46 -18.31
C GLU A 235 -14.94 -18.11 -19.76
N SER A 236 -14.11 -17.09 -19.98
CA SER A 236 -13.73 -16.65 -21.33
C SER A 236 -12.99 -17.74 -22.09
N ALA A 237 -13.30 -17.87 -23.39
CA ALA A 237 -12.57 -18.75 -24.32
C ALA A 237 -11.07 -18.37 -24.44
N LEU A 238 -10.70 -17.14 -24.03
CA LEU A 238 -9.33 -16.64 -24.03
C LEU A 238 -8.52 -17.03 -22.79
N ARG A 239 -9.10 -17.81 -21.86
CA ARG A 239 -8.40 -18.31 -20.68
C ARG A 239 -7.04 -18.96 -21.01
N HIS A 240 -6.98 -19.79 -22.05
CA HIS A 240 -5.73 -20.44 -22.45
C HIS A 240 -4.63 -19.46 -22.87
N ALA A 241 -5.00 -18.31 -23.46
CA ALA A 241 -4.03 -17.26 -23.80
C ALA A 241 -3.41 -16.62 -22.54
N VAL A 242 -4.17 -16.53 -21.44
CA VAL A 242 -3.63 -16.09 -20.13
C VAL A 242 -2.66 -17.13 -19.57
N GLU A 243 -3.06 -18.41 -19.59
CA GLU A 243 -2.23 -19.51 -19.11
C GLU A 243 -0.92 -19.62 -19.93
N ASP A 244 -0.98 -19.38 -21.24
CA ASP A 244 0.20 -19.33 -22.11
C ASP A 244 1.09 -18.11 -21.82
N ALA A 245 0.51 -16.94 -21.57
CA ALA A 245 1.26 -15.76 -21.12
C ALA A 245 1.99 -16.04 -19.80
N LEU A 246 1.34 -16.70 -18.84
CA LEU A 246 1.94 -17.07 -17.56
C LEU A 246 3.12 -18.05 -17.68
N LYS A 247 3.18 -18.88 -18.73
CA LYS A 247 4.36 -19.72 -19.01
C LYS A 247 5.60 -18.90 -19.36
N SER A 248 5.42 -17.70 -19.90
CA SER A 248 6.51 -16.77 -20.22
C SER A 248 6.93 -15.89 -19.05
N LEU A 249 6.13 -15.84 -17.97
CA LEU A 249 6.36 -14.97 -16.82
C LEU A 249 7.70 -15.31 -16.17
N ARG A 250 8.48 -14.26 -15.90
CA ARG A 250 9.73 -14.35 -15.14
C ARG A 250 9.70 -13.30 -14.05
N VAL A 251 10.00 -13.73 -12.83
CA VAL A 251 10.22 -12.80 -11.71
C VAL A 251 11.66 -12.34 -11.76
N THR A 252 11.86 -11.02 -11.67
CA THR A 252 13.17 -10.36 -11.67
C THR A 252 13.33 -9.58 -10.37
N LYS A 253 14.55 -9.07 -10.11
CA LYS A 253 14.78 -8.22 -8.95
C LYS A 253 14.12 -6.86 -9.21
N PRO A 254 13.16 -6.42 -8.39
CA PRO A 254 12.54 -5.11 -8.57
C PRO A 254 13.55 -4.00 -8.31
N VAL A 255 13.48 -2.94 -9.12
CA VAL A 255 14.22 -1.70 -8.89
C VAL A 255 13.53 -0.92 -7.78
N VAL A 256 14.28 -0.55 -6.75
CA VAL A 256 13.79 0.32 -5.66
C VAL A 256 13.99 1.76 -6.13
N SER A 257 12.93 2.55 -6.18
CA SER A 257 13.06 3.99 -6.40
C SER A 257 13.63 4.63 -5.14
N GLN A 258 14.65 5.47 -5.29
CA GLN A 258 15.23 6.27 -4.21
C GLN A 258 15.18 7.72 -4.65
N MET A 259 14.34 8.50 -3.97
CA MET A 259 14.17 9.92 -4.27
C MET A 259 14.66 10.74 -3.06
N PRO A 260 15.37 11.86 -3.29
CA PRO A 260 15.80 12.70 -2.19
C PRO A 260 14.61 13.33 -1.48
N VAL A 261 14.76 13.57 -0.17
CA VAL A 261 13.77 14.34 0.59
C VAL A 261 13.78 15.79 0.09
N THR A 262 12.68 16.22 -0.52
CA THR A 262 12.49 17.56 -1.09
C THR A 262 11.75 18.49 -0.15
N HIS A 263 10.86 17.95 0.69
CA HIS A 263 10.14 18.71 1.72
C HIS A 263 10.81 18.55 3.08
N GLN A 264 11.23 19.65 3.68
CA GLN A 264 11.93 19.62 4.98
C GLN A 264 10.96 19.71 6.15
N ARG A 265 11.31 19.09 7.28
CA ARG A 265 10.54 19.16 8.54
C ARG A 265 10.23 20.60 8.95
N SER A 266 11.18 21.52 8.75
CA SER A 266 11.00 22.95 9.06
C SER A 266 9.90 23.59 8.22
N GLU A 267 9.78 23.24 6.94
CA GLU A 267 8.74 23.78 6.06
C GLU A 267 7.34 23.35 6.51
N ILE A 268 7.21 22.08 6.93
CA ILE A 268 5.99 21.54 7.52
C ILE A 268 5.67 22.27 8.82
N PHE A 269 6.67 22.50 9.67
CA PHE A 269 6.47 23.19 10.94
C PHE A 269 6.03 24.63 10.71
N ASP A 270 6.68 25.34 9.79
CA ASP A 270 6.34 26.72 9.46
C ASP A 270 4.92 26.84 8.90
N GLN A 271 4.48 25.90 8.05
CA GLN A 271 3.12 25.84 7.53
C GLN A 271 2.07 25.77 8.64
N TRP A 272 2.34 25.01 9.71
CA TRP A 272 1.35 24.74 10.75
C TRP A 272 1.47 25.62 11.97
N LEU A 273 2.66 26.09 12.33
CA LEU A 273 2.89 26.95 13.48
C LEU A 273 2.60 28.42 13.18
N ASN A 274 2.75 28.86 11.93
CA ASN A 274 2.63 30.26 11.56
C ASN A 274 1.42 30.49 10.65
N GLY A 275 0.51 31.37 11.08
CA GLY A 275 -0.58 31.89 10.26
C GLY A 275 -0.18 33.19 9.55
N LYS A 276 -1.14 33.78 8.82
CA LYS A 276 -0.94 35.06 8.11
C LYS A 276 -0.49 36.22 9.02
N SER A 277 -0.80 36.16 10.31
CA SER A 277 -0.54 37.20 11.31
C SER A 277 0.55 36.82 12.32
N GLY A 278 1.31 35.76 12.06
CA GLY A 278 2.32 35.23 12.99
C GLY A 278 1.91 33.91 13.66
N PRO A 279 2.56 33.53 14.78
CA PRO A 279 2.36 32.23 15.41
C PRO A 279 0.91 31.96 15.84
N ILE A 280 0.43 30.75 15.62
CA ILE A 280 -0.92 30.31 16.00
C ILE A 280 -0.91 29.88 17.49
N PRO A 281 -1.66 30.54 18.38
CA PRO A 281 -1.64 30.23 19.81
C PRO A 281 -2.12 28.80 20.12
N GLY A 282 -1.39 28.11 21.00
CA GLY A 282 -1.74 26.76 21.46
C GLY A 282 -1.57 25.67 20.40
N ARG A 283 -1.00 26.00 19.24
CA ARG A 283 -0.71 25.05 18.17
C ARG A 283 0.51 24.20 18.51
N ARG A 284 0.39 22.89 18.32
CA ARG A 284 1.48 21.93 18.36
C ARG A 284 1.56 21.22 17.02
N VAL A 285 2.77 21.02 16.53
CA VAL A 285 3.07 20.20 15.34
C VAL A 285 4.23 19.27 15.66
N GLU A 286 4.20 18.07 15.10
CA GLU A 286 5.33 17.15 15.07
C GLU A 286 5.30 16.37 13.75
N ALA A 287 6.46 16.02 13.21
CA ALA A 287 6.56 15.34 11.92
C ALA A 287 7.69 14.32 11.91
N LYS A 288 7.35 13.07 11.61
CA LYS A 288 8.29 11.93 11.59
C LYS A 288 8.48 11.46 10.15
N LEU A 289 9.75 11.30 9.75
CA LEU A 289 10.07 10.76 8.42
C LEU A 289 10.06 9.24 8.52
N MET A 290 9.33 8.57 7.63
CA MET A 290 9.24 7.11 7.60
C MET A 290 8.96 6.62 6.18
N THR A 291 8.92 5.31 6.00
CA THR A 291 8.46 4.72 4.73
C THR A 291 6.94 4.84 4.58
N TYR A 292 6.43 4.83 3.35
CA TYR A 292 4.99 4.86 3.08
C TYR A 292 4.27 3.70 3.78
N ALA A 293 4.87 2.51 3.80
CA ALA A 293 4.36 1.34 4.54
C ALA A 293 4.16 1.62 6.04
N GLU A 294 5.08 2.33 6.67
CA GLU A 294 5.02 2.69 8.10
C GLU A 294 3.97 3.79 8.33
N ALA A 295 3.93 4.80 7.46
CA ALA A 295 2.94 5.89 7.53
C ALA A 295 1.51 5.35 7.38
N GLU A 296 1.28 4.48 6.40
CA GLU A 296 -0.01 3.81 6.19
C GLU A 296 -0.43 3.00 7.43
N ALA A 297 0.49 2.23 8.01
CA ALA A 297 0.23 1.43 9.21
C ALA A 297 -0.13 2.32 10.41
N ALA A 298 0.57 3.45 10.59
CA ALA A 298 0.28 4.43 11.62
C ALA A 298 -1.10 5.09 11.43
N MET A 299 -1.46 5.43 10.19
CA MET A 299 -2.75 6.04 9.84
C MET A 299 -3.94 5.11 10.07
N ARG A 300 -3.78 3.81 9.82
CA ARG A 300 -4.84 2.79 9.97
C ARG A 300 -5.02 2.29 11.42
N GLY A 301 -4.20 2.76 12.37
CA GLY A 301 -4.28 2.33 13.77
C GLY A 301 -4.03 0.83 13.98
N GLY A 302 -3.30 0.18 13.07
CA GLY A 302 -3.00 -1.25 13.13
C GLY A 302 -4.14 -2.19 12.71
N HIS A 303 -5.20 -1.68 12.07
CA HIS A 303 -6.25 -2.52 11.48
C HIS A 303 -5.95 -2.83 10.00
N ASP A 304 -5.49 -4.06 9.72
CA ASP A 304 -5.22 -4.61 8.38
C ASP A 304 -6.52 -5.01 7.63
N HIS A 305 -7.51 -4.12 7.54
CA HIS A 305 -8.78 -4.40 6.88
C HIS A 305 -8.97 -3.65 5.55
N GLY A 306 -7.88 -3.29 4.86
CA GLY A 306 -7.89 -2.74 3.51
C GLY A 306 -7.35 -3.71 2.47
N LEU A 307 -7.66 -3.47 1.19
CA LEU A 307 -6.99 -4.16 0.07
C LEU A 307 -5.47 -4.00 0.25
N LEU A 308 -4.75 -5.10 0.43
CA LEU A 308 -3.28 -5.13 0.56
C LEU A 308 -2.54 -4.85 -0.77
N ARG A 309 -3.27 -4.36 -1.78
CA ARG A 309 -2.73 -3.96 -3.08
C ARG A 309 -1.83 -2.74 -2.89
N ILE A 310 -0.65 -2.79 -3.47
CA ILE A 310 0.37 -1.74 -3.39
C ILE A 310 0.17 -0.79 -4.56
N ASP A 311 -0.47 0.36 -4.30
CA ASP A 311 -0.69 1.39 -5.32
C ASP A 311 0.49 2.36 -5.46
N ARG A 312 1.33 2.42 -4.41
CA ARG A 312 2.50 3.30 -4.28
C ARG A 312 3.66 2.53 -3.66
N ASP A 313 4.90 2.90 -3.99
CA ASP A 313 6.09 2.22 -3.44
C ASP A 313 6.05 2.22 -1.91
N PRO A 314 5.98 1.05 -1.25
CA PRO A 314 6.00 0.96 0.21
C PRO A 314 7.25 1.56 0.83
N ASP A 315 8.34 1.63 0.07
CA ASP A 315 9.64 2.15 0.50
C ASP A 315 9.80 3.66 0.21
N GLU A 316 8.81 4.32 -0.43
CA GLU A 316 8.82 5.77 -0.63
C GLU A 316 8.86 6.50 0.71
N LEU A 317 9.62 7.59 0.82
CA LEU A 317 9.70 8.36 2.06
C LEU A 317 8.51 9.31 2.19
N PHE A 318 7.91 9.28 3.37
CA PHE A 318 6.73 10.05 3.75
C PHE A 318 6.94 10.76 5.08
N TRP A 319 6.32 11.93 5.20
CA TRP A 319 6.13 12.60 6.48
C TRP A 319 4.80 12.16 7.08
N LEU A 320 4.84 11.58 8.28
CA LEU A 320 3.66 11.46 9.13
C LEU A 320 3.60 12.70 10.04
N VAL A 321 2.55 13.50 9.89
CA VAL A 321 2.44 14.81 10.55
C VAL A 321 1.24 14.82 11.50
N ALA A 322 1.52 15.16 12.76
CA ALA A 322 0.51 15.38 13.79
C ALA A 322 0.39 16.88 14.08
N VAL A 323 -0.84 17.39 14.10
CA VAL A 323 -1.15 18.79 14.39
C VAL A 323 -2.26 18.84 15.44
N SER A 324 -2.12 19.65 16.47
CA SER A 324 -3.21 19.88 17.45
C SER A 324 -3.29 21.32 17.91
N GLY A 325 -4.48 21.71 18.38
CA GLY A 325 -4.76 23.06 18.87
C GLY A 325 -4.92 24.11 17.76
N GLY A 326 -5.47 25.27 18.12
CA GLY A 326 -5.80 26.35 17.18
C GLY A 326 -7.17 26.22 16.51
N PRO A 327 -7.79 27.34 16.09
CA PRO A 327 -9.18 27.37 15.62
C PRO A 327 -9.37 26.93 14.15
N ASP A 328 -8.29 26.76 13.40
CA ASP A 328 -8.25 26.64 11.94
C ASP A 328 -8.04 25.21 11.43
N LEU A 329 -8.07 24.20 12.31
CA LEU A 329 -8.03 22.80 11.88
C LEU A 329 -9.30 22.44 11.08
N PRO A 330 -9.18 21.62 10.00
CA PRO A 330 -10.33 21.19 9.22
C PRO A 330 -11.36 20.48 10.09
N LEU A 331 -12.65 20.76 9.89
CA LEU A 331 -13.72 20.07 10.60
C LEU A 331 -13.86 18.61 10.12
N PRO A 332 -14.19 17.65 11.00
CA PRO A 332 -14.42 16.28 10.59
C PRO A 332 -15.65 16.23 9.67
N ARG A 333 -15.52 15.66 8.47
CA ARG A 333 -16.67 15.35 7.63
C ARG A 333 -17.24 14.00 8.07
N GLY A 334 -18.50 14.00 8.51
CA GLY A 334 -19.20 12.77 8.88
C GLY A 334 -19.80 12.81 10.28
N GLY A 335 -20.81 13.65 10.47
CA GLY A 335 -21.85 13.34 11.46
C GLY A 335 -22.84 12.35 10.83
N PRO A 336 -23.54 11.51 11.61
CA PRO A 336 -24.60 10.66 11.08
C PRO A 336 -25.61 11.51 10.29
N LEU A 337 -25.99 11.05 9.09
CA LEU A 337 -27.08 11.63 8.32
C LEU A 337 -28.34 11.61 9.19
N ARG A 338 -28.71 12.76 9.76
CA ARG A 338 -29.97 12.91 10.48
C ARG A 338 -31.09 13.05 9.46
N LEU A 339 -31.93 12.03 9.37
CA LEU A 339 -33.22 12.01 8.66
C LEU A 339 -34.30 12.87 9.37
N GLY A 340 -33.94 14.03 9.96
CA GLY A 340 -34.85 14.83 10.77
C GLY A 340 -34.63 16.34 10.67
N SER A 341 -35.74 17.10 10.68
CA SER A 341 -35.86 18.55 10.49
C SER A 341 -35.46 19.41 11.72
N GLY A 342 -34.38 19.04 12.41
CA GLY A 342 -33.82 19.84 13.51
C GLY A 342 -32.90 20.97 13.02
N PRO A 343 -32.67 22.03 13.82
CA PRO A 343 -31.67 23.04 13.49
C PRO A 343 -30.29 22.40 13.36
N PRO A 344 -29.42 22.90 12.45
CA PRO A 344 -28.09 22.34 12.23
C PRO A 344 -27.30 22.39 13.53
N ALA A 345 -26.79 21.24 13.98
CA ALA A 345 -25.89 21.18 15.13
C ALA A 345 -24.56 21.86 14.77
N THR A 346 -24.05 22.72 15.66
CA THR A 346 -22.72 23.31 15.49
C THR A 346 -21.68 22.19 15.41
N PRO A 347 -20.87 22.11 14.35
CA PRO A 347 -19.84 21.09 14.24
C PRO A 347 -18.89 21.18 15.43
N THR A 348 -18.56 20.04 16.05
CA THR A 348 -17.55 20.02 17.11
C THR A 348 -16.18 20.34 16.51
N PRO A 349 -15.42 21.29 17.09
CA PRO A 349 -14.08 21.62 16.59
C PRO A 349 -13.16 20.39 16.60
N THR A 350 -12.26 20.33 15.62
CA THR A 350 -11.19 19.33 15.57
C THR A 350 -10.16 19.63 16.64
N ALA A 351 -9.87 18.65 17.48
CA ALA A 351 -8.85 18.74 18.52
C ALA A 351 -7.45 18.42 17.98
N TRP A 352 -7.36 17.44 17.09
CA TRP A 352 -6.13 17.09 16.39
C TRP A 352 -6.39 16.54 14.99
N MET A 353 -5.36 16.65 14.15
CA MET A 353 -5.26 16.12 12.80
C MET A 353 -3.99 15.28 12.69
N LEU A 354 -4.10 14.13 12.03
CA LEU A 354 -2.98 13.29 11.63
C LEU A 354 -3.10 13.10 10.12
N TYR A 355 -2.03 13.33 9.38
CA TYR A 355 -2.01 13.09 7.93
C TYR A 355 -0.63 12.64 7.49
N ASP A 356 -0.58 12.00 6.32
CA ASP A 356 0.65 11.64 5.67
C ASP A 356 0.85 12.48 4.39
N MET A 357 2.11 12.72 4.01
CA MET A 357 2.42 13.37 2.74
C MET A 357 3.75 12.86 2.18
N ALA A 358 3.86 12.80 0.86
CA ALA A 358 5.09 12.41 0.21
C ALA A 358 6.23 13.37 0.58
N ALA A 359 7.39 12.84 0.99
CA ALA A 359 8.56 13.63 1.34
C ALA A 359 9.45 13.94 0.13
N THR A 360 9.21 13.28 -1.02
CA THR A 360 10.17 13.19 -2.12
C THR A 360 9.67 13.69 -3.47
N ASN A 361 8.37 14.00 -3.60
CA ASN A 361 7.81 14.57 -4.82
C ASN A 361 7.57 16.08 -4.65
N GLU A 362 7.51 16.83 -5.76
CA GLU A 362 7.35 18.29 -5.71
C GLU A 362 5.94 18.75 -5.28
N ARG A 363 4.97 17.83 -5.29
CA ARG A 363 3.57 18.18 -5.05
C ARG A 363 3.14 18.07 -3.60
N GLY A 364 3.94 17.43 -2.74
CA GLY A 364 3.59 17.18 -1.34
C GLY A 364 2.22 16.52 -1.18
N GLU A 365 1.88 15.59 -2.07
CA GLU A 365 0.54 15.01 -2.13
C GLU A 365 0.21 14.27 -0.83
N MET A 366 -0.89 14.67 -0.18
CA MET A 366 -1.45 14.00 0.98
C MET A 366 -2.21 12.75 0.53
N THR A 367 -1.91 11.60 1.12
CA THR A 367 -2.55 10.32 0.74
C THR A 367 -3.63 9.88 1.73
N GLY A 368 -3.57 10.36 2.97
CA GLY A 368 -4.53 10.06 4.03
C GLY A 368 -4.61 11.17 5.06
N MET A 369 -5.78 11.29 5.69
CA MET A 369 -6.02 12.24 6.79
C MET A 369 -7.03 11.67 7.78
N SER A 370 -6.71 11.83 9.07
CA SER A 370 -7.53 11.47 10.22
C SER A 370 -7.77 12.72 11.06
N LEU A 371 -9.04 12.97 11.40
CA LEU A 371 -9.48 14.11 12.20
C LEU A 371 -10.23 13.60 13.43
N SER A 372 -10.02 14.22 14.58
CA SER A 372 -10.75 13.87 15.80
C SER A 372 -11.11 15.11 16.58
N SER A 373 -12.32 15.12 17.15
CA SER A 373 -12.75 16.08 18.17
C SER A 373 -12.43 15.63 19.60
N ASN A 374 -11.86 14.43 19.78
CA ASN A 374 -11.59 13.80 21.06
C ASN A 374 -10.07 13.69 21.33
N GLY A 375 -9.67 13.94 22.59
CA GLY A 375 -8.27 13.93 23.01
C GLY A 375 -7.52 15.21 22.60
N THR A 376 -6.23 15.31 22.93
CA THR A 376 -5.39 16.48 22.61
C THR A 376 -4.25 16.17 21.64
N TRP A 377 -4.08 14.89 21.27
CA TRP A 377 -3.00 14.39 20.42
C TRP A 377 -3.41 13.06 19.78
N PRO A 378 -2.91 12.72 18.57
CA PRO A 378 -3.16 11.43 17.95
C PRO A 378 -2.58 10.28 18.82
N PRO A 379 -3.39 9.28 19.20
CA PRO A 379 -2.91 8.15 19.99
C PRO A 379 -1.79 7.38 19.27
N GLY A 380 -0.73 6.99 20.02
CA GLY A 380 0.36 6.16 19.49
C GLY A 380 1.34 6.88 18.55
N PHE A 381 1.13 8.16 18.20
CA PHE A 381 2.02 8.92 17.33
C PHE A 381 3.45 9.01 17.88
N ASP A 382 3.59 9.28 19.18
CA ASP A 382 4.91 9.46 19.81
C ASP A 382 5.75 8.18 19.79
N ALA A 383 5.12 6.99 19.68
CA ALA A 383 5.79 5.70 19.58
C ALA A 383 6.24 5.31 18.15
N GLN A 384 5.80 6.05 17.12
CA GLN A 384 6.16 5.77 15.73
C GLN A 384 7.67 5.98 15.48
N PRO A 385 8.29 5.23 14.55
CA PRO A 385 9.67 5.46 14.16
C PRO A 385 9.86 6.83 13.51
N ASP A 386 11.10 7.32 13.49
CA ASP A 386 11.50 8.50 12.73
C ASP A 386 12.91 8.29 12.20
N LEU A 387 13.04 8.28 10.87
CA LEU A 387 14.29 8.08 10.15
C LEU A 387 15.24 9.27 10.28
N CYS A 388 14.77 10.42 10.78
CA CYS A 388 15.58 11.60 11.02
C CYS A 388 15.92 11.82 12.50
N HIS A 389 15.89 10.76 13.33
CA HIS A 389 15.99 10.88 14.79
C HIS A 389 17.12 10.08 15.44
#